data_AF-A0A0L6UBJ0-F1
#
_entry.id   AF-A0A0L6UBJ0-F1
#
_cell.length_a   1.000
_cell.length_b   1.000
_cell.length_c   1.000
_cell.angle_alpha   90.00
_cell.angle_beta   90.00
_cell.angle_gamma   90.00
#
_symmetry.space_group_name_H-M   'P 1'
#
loop_
_entity.id
_entity.type
_entity.pdbx_description
1 polymer ?
#
loop_
_entity_poly.entity_id
_entity_poly.type
_entity_poly.pdbx_seq_one_letter_code
_entity_poly.pdbx_strand_id
1 'polypeptide(L)'
;FPDTSQDGDPLFWLDVQNKMKTLPMTSEKNARALHLKDALDRMNKSTCFLGQTNLRLLLAIDEASQLLHSSGLPHRMTFFRIFRHTLAKIPSQNRGFSILTDTSSRITNFNPPAHLDPSHRPGKTGRKLFAPIYQIPTFDINVAAPPTSWQQLQSAFRLLRYGSPFFGVYTDVGQHKQNPDGIVQDLIHFALEKLLCSTEPSIAASSLTDPQAIALLGSTIQPQLYGASHLNAELISSHAAQCMYIDPSRQILISEYPSQITFSSAANQYLASDEARLIRCIEVLTFTRRQGHIGSGDIGELKNAPETVELPKPETSILPFGYSVRLSDFLQTLTGLNPKEANL
;
A
#
# COMPACT_ATOMS: atom_id res chain seq x y z
N PHE A 1 -16.27 -18.85 -4.57
CA PHE A 1 -16.69 -17.68 -3.77
C PHE A 1 -18.09 -17.94 -3.27
N PRO A 2 -18.52 -17.42 -2.11
CA PRO A 2 -19.93 -17.53 -1.72
C PRO A 2 -20.74 -16.94 -2.87
N ASP A 3 -21.64 -17.74 -3.45
CA ASP A 3 -22.55 -17.26 -4.47
C ASP A 3 -23.31 -16.06 -3.90
N THR A 4 -23.49 -15.05 -4.74
CA THR A 4 -24.37 -13.92 -4.49
C THR A 4 -25.69 -14.43 -3.93
N SER A 5 -25.85 -14.22 -2.62
CA SER A 5 -27.10 -14.23 -1.86
C SER A 5 -28.29 -14.84 -2.61
N GLN A 6 -28.59 -16.11 -2.32
CA GLN A 6 -29.98 -16.54 -2.45
C GLN A 6 -30.80 -15.66 -1.49
N ASP A 7 -31.75 -14.90 -2.03
CA ASP A 7 -32.68 -14.06 -1.28
C ASP A 7 -33.34 -14.91 -0.17
N GLY A 8 -32.90 -14.72 1.08
CA GLY A 8 -33.49 -15.37 2.25
C GLY A 8 -32.51 -15.89 3.30
N ASP A 9 -31.25 -16.14 2.96
CA ASP A 9 -30.28 -16.55 3.97
C ASP A 9 -29.83 -15.34 4.81
N PRO A 10 -29.95 -15.39 6.15
CA PRO A 10 -29.44 -14.32 6.99
C PRO A 10 -27.96 -14.13 6.70
N LEU A 11 -27.54 -12.87 6.58
CA LEU A 11 -26.13 -12.54 6.38
C LEU A 11 -25.30 -13.26 7.46
N PHE A 12 -24.25 -13.98 7.06
CA PHE A 12 -23.41 -14.78 7.96
C PHE A 12 -23.03 -14.05 9.27
N TRP A 13 -22.80 -12.73 9.21
CA TRP A 13 -22.49 -11.92 10.40
C TRP A 13 -23.64 -11.88 11.43
N LEU A 14 -24.90 -11.93 10.99
CA LEU A 14 -26.08 -11.93 11.85
C LEU A 14 -26.19 -13.25 12.60
N ASP A 15 -25.92 -14.38 11.94
CA ASP A 15 -25.85 -15.70 12.57
C ASP A 15 -24.71 -15.78 13.57
N VAL A 16 -23.54 -15.24 13.23
CA VAL A 16 -22.41 -15.12 14.17
C VAL A 16 -22.81 -14.27 15.38
N GLN A 17 -23.46 -13.12 15.17
CA GLN A 17 -23.90 -12.24 16.26
C GLN A 17 -24.93 -12.92 17.17
N ASN A 18 -25.92 -13.60 16.57
CA ASN A 18 -26.92 -14.35 17.32
C ASN A 18 -26.29 -15.51 18.09
N LYS A 19 -25.35 -16.23 17.48
CA LYS A 19 -24.61 -17.29 18.16
C LYS A 19 -23.78 -16.74 19.32
N MET A 20 -23.13 -15.59 19.16
CA MET A 20 -22.38 -14.93 20.23
C MET A 20 -23.25 -14.60 21.44
N LYS A 21 -24.51 -14.18 21.24
CA LYS A 21 -25.47 -13.95 22.34
C LYS A 21 -25.79 -15.22 23.13
N THR A 22 -25.70 -16.39 22.50
CA THR A 22 -25.94 -17.70 23.15
C THR A 22 -24.72 -18.24 23.90
N LEU A 23 -23.54 -17.64 23.73
CA LEU A 23 -22.34 -18.11 24.40
C LEU A 23 -22.34 -17.65 25.87
N PRO A 24 -22.07 -18.56 26.82
CA PRO A 24 -22.06 -18.21 28.23
C PRO A 24 -20.98 -17.17 28.54
N MET A 25 -21.37 -16.06 29.15
CA MET A 25 -20.47 -15.04 29.72
C MET A 25 -19.84 -15.55 31.03
N THR A 26 -19.16 -16.70 31.01
CA THR A 26 -18.48 -17.21 32.20
C THR A 26 -17.20 -16.41 32.47
N SER A 27 -17.00 -15.98 33.72
CA SER A 27 -15.81 -15.21 34.14
C SER A 27 -14.57 -16.10 34.31
N GLU A 28 -14.74 -17.42 34.32
CA GLU A 28 -13.64 -18.35 34.57
C GLU A 28 -12.74 -18.54 33.34
N LYS A 29 -11.46 -18.24 33.54
CA LYS A 29 -10.39 -18.28 32.53
C LYS A 29 -10.26 -19.66 31.88
N ASN A 30 -10.57 -20.73 32.61
CA ASN A 30 -10.47 -22.13 32.19
C ASN A 30 -11.63 -22.54 31.26
N ALA A 31 -12.87 -22.14 31.57
CA ALA A 31 -14.04 -22.44 30.75
C ALA A 31 -13.91 -21.87 29.33
N ARG A 32 -13.38 -20.65 29.19
CA ARG A 32 -13.15 -20.02 27.88
C ARG A 32 -12.11 -20.76 27.02
N ALA A 33 -11.07 -21.32 27.64
CA ALA A 33 -10.06 -22.09 26.93
C ALA A 33 -10.60 -23.45 26.44
N LEU A 34 -11.45 -24.09 27.24
CA LEU A 34 -12.18 -25.30 26.88
C LEU A 34 -13.12 -25.08 25.69
N HIS A 35 -13.94 -24.01 25.71
CA HIS A 35 -14.82 -23.71 24.58
C HIS A 35 -14.07 -23.45 23.27
N LEU A 36 -12.91 -22.77 23.32
CA LEU A 36 -12.07 -22.54 22.16
C LEU A 36 -11.48 -23.86 21.63
N LYS A 37 -11.07 -24.76 22.53
CA LYS A 37 -10.59 -26.10 22.16
C LYS A 37 -11.70 -26.91 21.49
N ASP A 38 -12.90 -26.94 22.06
CA ASP A 38 -14.06 -27.64 21.49
C ASP A 38 -14.47 -27.08 20.12
N ALA A 39 -14.34 -25.76 19.92
CA ALA A 39 -14.59 -25.14 18.62
C ALA A 39 -13.55 -25.58 17.58
N LEU A 40 -12.27 -25.63 17.96
CA LEU A 40 -11.19 -26.12 17.08
C LEU A 40 -11.35 -27.61 16.76
N ASP A 41 -11.72 -28.43 17.73
CA ASP A 41 -11.97 -29.86 17.51
C ASP A 41 -13.18 -30.09 16.60
N ARG A 42 -14.25 -29.31 16.76
CA ARG A 42 -15.42 -29.34 15.86
C ARG A 42 -15.06 -28.93 14.44
N MET A 43 -14.29 -27.86 14.28
CA MET A 43 -13.81 -27.41 12.98
C MET A 43 -12.90 -28.45 12.31
N ASN A 44 -12.00 -29.08 13.07
CA ASN A 44 -11.13 -30.15 12.54
C ASN A 44 -11.97 -31.35 12.06
N LYS A 45 -13.01 -31.73 12.82
CA LYS A 45 -13.97 -32.76 12.40
C LYS A 45 -14.77 -32.35 11.17
N SER A 46 -15.27 -31.11 11.11
CA SER A 46 -16.09 -30.64 9.97
C SER A 46 -15.29 -30.47 8.69
N THR A 47 -13.96 -30.35 8.77
CA THR A 47 -13.04 -30.21 7.64
C THR A 47 -12.31 -31.50 7.27
N CYS A 48 -12.63 -32.62 7.92
CA CYS A 48 -11.97 -33.91 7.68
C CYS A 48 -12.14 -34.44 6.24
N PHE A 49 -13.17 -33.97 5.51
CA PHE A 49 -13.39 -34.28 4.10
C PHE A 49 -12.28 -33.76 3.17
N LEU A 50 -11.46 -32.80 3.64
CA LEU A 50 -10.28 -32.30 2.94
C LEU A 50 -9.08 -33.27 3.02
N GLY A 51 -9.26 -34.49 3.57
CA GLY A 51 -8.24 -35.53 3.69
C GLY A 51 -7.31 -35.37 4.91
N GLN A 52 -6.21 -36.14 4.99
CA GLN A 52 -5.13 -35.97 5.99
C GLN A 52 -4.32 -34.68 5.74
N THR A 53 -4.98 -33.57 5.50
CA THR A 53 -4.32 -32.28 5.55
C THR A 53 -4.29 -31.88 7.02
N ASN A 54 -3.10 -31.59 7.53
CA ASN A 54 -2.90 -30.92 8.81
C ASN A 54 -3.49 -29.51 8.70
N LEU A 55 -4.82 -29.41 8.63
CA LEU A 55 -5.52 -28.23 8.17
C LEU A 55 -5.17 -27.06 9.07
N ARG A 56 -4.62 -26.03 8.45
CA ARG A 56 -4.23 -24.80 9.13
C ARG A 56 -5.44 -23.89 9.10
N LEU A 57 -6.11 -23.68 10.23
CA LEU A 57 -7.16 -22.67 10.32
C LEU A 57 -6.53 -21.33 9.95
N LEU A 58 -7.00 -20.74 8.86
CA LEU A 58 -6.68 -19.38 8.45
C LEU A 58 -7.86 -18.49 8.79
N LEU A 59 -7.70 -17.62 9.78
CA LEU A 59 -8.64 -16.52 10.01
C LEU A 59 -8.06 -15.26 9.37
N ALA A 60 -8.63 -14.86 8.24
CA ALA A 60 -8.32 -13.58 7.61
C ALA A 60 -9.33 -12.53 8.06
N ILE A 61 -8.85 -11.40 8.59
CA ILE A 61 -9.69 -10.24 8.93
C ILE A 61 -9.28 -9.11 8.02
N ASP A 62 -10.23 -8.67 7.19
CA ASP A 62 -10.08 -7.50 6.36
C ASP A 62 -10.50 -6.22 7.11
N GLU A 63 -9.95 -5.08 6.68
CA GLU A 63 -10.07 -3.79 7.39
C GLU A 63 -9.76 -3.93 8.89
N ALA A 64 -8.65 -4.61 9.19
CA ALA A 64 -8.26 -4.94 10.55
C ALA A 64 -8.01 -3.70 11.43
N SER A 65 -7.87 -2.50 10.85
CA SER A 65 -7.80 -1.21 11.57
C SER A 65 -8.94 -1.05 12.55
N GLN A 66 -10.11 -1.59 12.21
CA GLN A 66 -11.30 -1.53 13.05
C GLN A 66 -11.10 -2.22 14.41
N LEU A 67 -10.20 -3.20 14.49
CA LEU A 67 -9.85 -3.86 15.74
C LEU A 67 -9.04 -2.95 16.69
N LEU A 68 -8.44 -1.88 16.19
CA LEU A 68 -7.67 -0.94 17.00
C LEU A 68 -8.57 0.01 17.80
N HIS A 69 -9.86 0.11 17.46
CA HIS A 69 -10.82 0.87 18.26
C HIS A 69 -11.01 0.27 19.66
N SER A 70 -11.18 1.15 20.65
CA SER A 70 -11.28 0.80 22.07
C SER A 70 -12.60 1.22 22.73
N SER A 71 -13.61 1.62 21.95
CA SER A 71 -14.83 2.23 22.48
C SER A 71 -15.54 1.30 23.48
N GLY A 72 -15.59 1.72 24.75
CA GLY A 72 -16.38 1.09 25.81
C GLY A 72 -15.73 -0.09 26.55
N LEU A 73 -14.47 -0.44 26.26
CA LEU A 73 -13.79 -1.56 26.93
C LEU A 73 -13.08 -1.12 28.23
N PRO A 74 -13.20 -1.87 29.34
CA PRO A 74 -12.43 -1.62 30.55
C PRO A 74 -10.92 -1.62 30.27
N HIS A 75 -10.18 -0.73 30.94
CA HIS A 75 -8.70 -0.73 30.97
C HIS A 75 -7.99 -0.39 29.63
N ARG A 76 -8.60 0.41 28.73
CA ARG A 76 -8.00 0.80 27.44
C ARG A 76 -7.54 -0.41 26.60
N MET A 77 -8.24 -1.54 26.68
CA MET A 77 -7.98 -2.68 25.78
C MET A 77 -8.66 -2.43 24.43
N THR A 78 -7.92 -2.65 23.34
CA THR A 78 -8.45 -2.68 21.97
C THR A 78 -8.97 -4.07 21.65
N PHE A 79 -9.91 -4.19 20.71
CA PHE A 79 -10.35 -5.51 20.21
C PHE A 79 -9.17 -6.32 19.67
N PHE A 80 -8.20 -5.66 19.05
CA PHE A 80 -6.97 -6.29 18.57
C PHE A 80 -6.18 -6.97 19.70
N ARG A 81 -6.08 -6.33 20.87
CA ARG A 81 -5.41 -6.94 22.04
C ARG A 81 -6.19 -8.16 22.54
N ILE A 82 -7.52 -8.07 22.61
CA ILE A 82 -8.38 -9.20 22.97
C ILE A 82 -8.20 -10.36 21.99
N PHE A 83 -8.18 -10.04 20.69
CA PHE A 83 -7.95 -10.98 19.61
C PHE A 83 -6.60 -11.69 19.74
N ARG A 84 -5.49 -10.94 19.89
CA ARG A 84 -4.14 -11.49 20.14
C ARG A 84 -4.10 -12.40 21.38
N HIS A 85 -4.76 -12.01 22.47
CA HIS A 85 -4.82 -12.82 23.69
C HIS A 85 -5.60 -14.12 23.48
N THR A 86 -6.64 -14.08 22.65
CA THR A 86 -7.43 -15.27 22.29
C THR A 86 -6.62 -16.21 21.42
N LEU A 87 -5.91 -15.70 20.42
CA LEU A 87 -4.99 -16.50 19.58
C LEU A 87 -3.87 -17.15 20.41
N ALA A 88 -3.35 -16.44 21.41
CA ALA A 88 -2.31 -17.00 22.30
C ALA A 88 -2.81 -18.19 23.15
N LYS A 89 -4.13 -18.37 23.31
CA LYS A 89 -4.72 -19.53 24.00
C LYS A 89 -4.93 -20.74 23.09
N ILE A 90 -4.86 -20.58 21.76
CA ILE A 90 -4.97 -21.69 20.82
C ILE A 90 -3.75 -22.61 21.02
N PRO A 91 -3.93 -23.91 21.33
CA PRO A 91 -2.82 -24.84 21.51
C PRO A 91 -1.90 -24.90 20.29
N SER A 92 -0.59 -24.98 20.47
CA SER A 92 0.39 -25.00 19.35
C SER A 92 0.24 -26.21 18.43
N GLN A 93 -0.29 -27.32 18.94
CA GLN A 93 -0.63 -28.51 18.13
C GLN A 93 -1.74 -28.22 17.09
N ASN A 94 -2.58 -27.22 17.36
CA ASN A 94 -3.62 -26.77 16.45
C ASN A 94 -2.97 -25.72 15.55
N ARG A 95 -2.57 -26.12 14.34
CA ARG A 95 -1.74 -25.34 13.39
C ARG A 95 -2.49 -24.13 12.78
N GLY A 96 -3.15 -23.31 13.59
CA GLY A 96 -3.88 -22.13 13.16
C GLY A 96 -2.99 -20.89 13.04
N PHE A 97 -3.25 -20.07 12.03
CA PHE A 97 -2.66 -18.75 11.88
C PHE A 97 -3.75 -17.75 11.47
N SER A 98 -3.52 -16.47 11.75
CA SER A 98 -4.45 -15.42 11.37
C SER A 98 -3.73 -14.38 10.52
N ILE A 99 -4.41 -13.91 9.48
CA ILE A 99 -3.96 -12.81 8.64
C ILE A 99 -4.83 -11.60 8.97
N LEU A 100 -4.20 -10.46 9.13
CA LEU A 100 -4.86 -9.18 9.27
C LEU A 100 -4.49 -8.36 8.03
N THR A 101 -5.48 -8.02 7.22
CA THR A 101 -5.31 -7.11 6.08
C THR A 101 -5.94 -5.78 6.44
N ASP A 102 -5.28 -4.70 6.05
CA ASP A 102 -5.80 -3.36 6.24
C ASP A 102 -5.22 -2.42 5.19
N THR A 103 -6.05 -1.54 4.68
CA THR A 103 -5.70 -0.67 3.54
C THR A 103 -5.03 0.63 3.99
N SER A 104 -5.24 1.07 5.24
CA SER A 104 -4.89 2.42 5.70
C SER A 104 -4.04 2.48 6.97
N SER A 105 -3.82 1.35 7.64
CA SER A 105 -3.02 1.27 8.85
C SER A 105 -1.55 1.09 8.58
N ARG A 106 -0.75 1.68 9.47
CA ARG A 106 0.67 1.37 9.58
C ARG A 106 0.84 -0.05 10.09
N ILE A 107 1.79 -0.79 9.52
CA ILE A 107 2.18 -2.13 9.99
C ILE A 107 2.53 -2.11 11.48
N THR A 108 3.14 -1.01 11.95
CA THR A 108 3.50 -0.79 13.35
C THR A 108 2.30 -0.74 14.31
N ASN A 109 1.08 -0.46 13.83
CA ASN A 109 -0.13 -0.49 14.65
C ASN A 109 -0.46 -1.92 15.11
N PHE A 110 -0.21 -2.91 14.26
CA PHE A 110 -0.45 -4.32 14.59
C PHE A 110 0.80 -5.02 15.11
N ASN A 111 1.97 -4.62 14.61
CA ASN A 111 3.21 -5.35 14.79
C ASN A 111 4.41 -4.42 15.09
N PRO A 112 4.39 -3.66 16.20
CA PRO A 112 5.47 -2.71 16.52
C PRO A 112 6.79 -3.44 16.88
N PRO A 113 7.92 -2.71 16.90
CA PRO A 113 9.16 -3.18 17.52
C PRO A 113 8.92 -3.78 18.89
N ALA A 114 9.68 -4.83 19.24
CA ALA A 114 9.42 -5.62 20.44
C ALA A 114 9.40 -4.77 21.73
N HIS A 115 10.29 -3.78 21.84
CA HIS A 115 10.39 -2.90 23.00
C HIS A 115 9.26 -1.85 23.09
N LEU A 116 8.55 -1.59 21.99
CA LEU A 116 7.39 -0.67 21.94
C LEU A 116 6.05 -1.41 22.05
N ASP A 117 6.04 -2.76 21.98
CA ASP A 117 4.80 -3.53 22.13
C ASP A 117 4.30 -3.44 23.59
N PRO A 118 3.08 -2.95 23.85
CA PRO A 118 2.53 -2.86 25.22
C PRO A 118 2.43 -4.23 25.95
N SER A 119 2.43 -5.31 25.18
CA SER A 119 2.45 -6.69 25.69
C SER A 119 3.86 -7.24 25.92
N HIS A 120 4.91 -6.48 25.62
CA HIS A 120 6.29 -6.87 25.89
C HIS A 120 6.48 -7.14 27.38
N ARG A 121 7.14 -8.25 27.71
CA ARG A 121 7.47 -8.65 29.06
C ARG A 121 8.93 -9.11 29.07
N PRO A 122 9.84 -8.38 29.73
CA PRO A 122 11.24 -8.78 29.82
C PRO A 122 11.38 -10.22 30.31
N GLY A 123 12.25 -11.00 29.66
CA GLY A 123 12.50 -12.40 30.02
C GLY A 123 11.42 -13.41 29.59
N LYS A 124 10.29 -12.97 29.00
CA LYS A 124 9.29 -13.87 28.41
C LYS A 124 9.35 -13.81 26.89
N THR A 125 9.77 -14.90 26.25
CA THR A 125 9.64 -15.07 24.80
C THR A 125 8.18 -15.32 24.44
N GLY A 126 7.57 -14.36 23.74
CA GLY A 126 6.25 -14.55 23.12
C GLY A 126 6.29 -15.59 22.00
N ARG A 127 5.13 -15.88 21.40
CA ARG A 127 5.09 -16.71 20.20
C ARG A 127 5.79 -15.97 19.05
N LYS A 128 6.60 -16.70 18.27
CA LYS A 128 7.23 -16.17 17.06
C LYS A 128 6.13 -15.80 16.06
N LEU A 129 6.14 -14.54 15.62
CA LEU A 129 5.27 -14.10 14.53
C LEU A 129 5.89 -14.52 13.19
N PHE A 130 5.04 -14.77 12.20
CA PHE A 130 5.52 -14.93 10.83
C PHE A 130 6.11 -13.61 10.33
N ALA A 131 7.05 -13.69 9.38
CA ALA A 131 7.50 -12.51 8.68
C ALA A 131 6.29 -11.82 8.01
N PRO A 132 6.21 -10.48 8.04
CA PRO A 132 5.15 -9.76 7.35
C PRO A 132 5.18 -10.11 5.86
N ILE A 133 4.00 -10.29 5.27
CA ILE A 133 3.85 -10.42 3.82
C ILE A 133 3.66 -9.00 3.30
N TYR A 134 4.72 -8.40 2.77
CA TYR A 134 4.69 -7.02 2.26
C TYR A 134 5.02 -6.94 0.77
N GLN A 135 5.64 -7.97 0.20
CA GLN A 135 5.96 -8.04 -1.23
C GLN A 135 5.03 -9.04 -1.91
N ILE A 136 4.17 -8.54 -2.79
CA ILE A 136 3.36 -9.35 -3.71
C ILE A 136 3.79 -8.95 -5.13
N PRO A 137 4.40 -9.86 -5.91
CA PRO A 137 4.96 -9.53 -7.23
C PRO A 137 3.85 -9.43 -8.28
N THR A 138 2.97 -8.44 -8.16
CA THR A 138 1.87 -8.15 -9.08
C THR A 138 2.13 -6.93 -9.96
N PHE A 139 3.25 -6.26 -9.77
CA PHE A 139 3.67 -5.15 -10.62
C PHE A 139 3.76 -5.61 -12.08
N ASP A 140 3.23 -4.79 -12.98
CA ASP A 140 3.23 -5.00 -14.43
C ASP A 140 2.55 -6.29 -14.91
N ILE A 141 1.78 -6.98 -14.06
CA ILE A 141 1.10 -8.24 -14.44
C ILE A 141 0.09 -8.06 -15.60
N ASN A 142 -0.40 -6.84 -15.79
CA ASN A 142 -1.35 -6.48 -16.84
C ASN A 142 -0.68 -5.97 -18.13
N VAL A 143 0.66 -5.89 -18.16
CA VAL A 143 1.41 -5.38 -19.31
C VAL A 143 1.50 -6.46 -20.38
N ALA A 144 1.00 -6.13 -21.57
CA ALA A 144 1.10 -7.00 -22.75
C ALA A 144 2.54 -7.05 -23.28
N ALA A 145 2.76 -7.82 -24.36
CA ALA A 145 4.04 -7.85 -25.07
C ALA A 145 4.62 -6.44 -25.34
N PRO A 146 5.96 -6.31 -25.47
CA PRO A 146 6.62 -5.04 -25.74
C PRO A 146 5.95 -4.29 -26.90
N PRO A 147 5.84 -2.94 -26.82
CA PRO A 147 5.19 -2.18 -27.87
C PRO A 147 6.01 -2.27 -29.16
N THR A 148 5.32 -2.43 -30.28
CA THR A 148 5.94 -2.53 -31.62
C THR A 148 5.91 -1.21 -32.38
N SER A 149 5.16 -0.23 -31.86
CA SER A 149 5.07 1.11 -32.41
C SER A 149 5.08 2.17 -31.30
N TRP A 150 5.43 3.38 -31.67
CA TRP A 150 5.42 4.53 -30.78
C TRP A 150 4.02 4.92 -30.31
N GLN A 151 3.02 4.77 -31.18
CA GLN A 151 1.61 4.95 -30.81
C GLN A 151 1.20 3.96 -29.72
N GLN A 152 1.63 2.70 -29.82
CA GLN A 152 1.40 1.72 -28.76
C GLN A 152 2.13 2.08 -27.47
N LEU A 153 3.40 2.52 -27.57
CA LEU A 153 4.20 2.92 -26.41
C LEU A 153 3.56 4.07 -25.64
N GLN A 154 3.08 5.10 -26.34
CA GLN A 154 2.51 6.33 -25.75
C GLN A 154 1.01 6.23 -25.46
N SER A 155 0.36 5.13 -25.84
CA SER A 155 -1.07 4.94 -25.59
C SER A 155 -1.37 4.99 -24.09
N ALA A 156 -2.27 5.88 -23.67
CA ALA A 156 -2.65 6.01 -22.26
C ALA A 156 -3.08 4.65 -21.66
N PHE A 157 -3.82 3.84 -22.41
CA PHE A 157 -4.32 2.54 -21.92
C PHE A 157 -3.22 1.49 -21.79
N ARG A 158 -2.12 1.63 -22.55
CA ARG A 158 -0.91 0.83 -22.30
C ARG A 158 -0.21 1.34 -21.05
N LEU A 159 -0.02 2.65 -20.93
CA LEU A 159 0.69 3.28 -19.80
C LEU A 159 0.00 2.96 -18.46
N LEU A 160 -1.34 2.95 -18.43
CA LEU A 160 -2.16 2.58 -17.27
C LEU A 160 -2.04 1.11 -16.85
N ARG A 161 -1.45 0.24 -17.69
CA ARG A 161 -1.23 -1.17 -17.36
C ARG A 161 0.12 -1.41 -16.67
N TYR A 162 1.03 -0.44 -16.72
CA TYR A 162 2.28 -0.50 -15.95
C TYR A 162 2.03 -0.16 -14.49
N GLY A 163 2.75 -0.83 -13.61
CA GLY A 163 2.68 -0.64 -12.17
C GLY A 163 1.63 -1.49 -11.49
N SER A 164 0.87 -0.86 -10.59
CA SER A 164 -0.21 -1.52 -9.86
C SER A 164 -1.27 -2.11 -10.81
N PRO A 165 -1.71 -3.37 -10.60
CA PRO A 165 -2.73 -4.01 -11.44
C PRO A 165 -4.09 -3.28 -11.39
N PHE A 166 -4.33 -2.47 -10.35
CA PHE A 166 -5.57 -1.73 -10.18
C PHE A 166 -5.92 -0.87 -11.40
N PHE A 167 -4.96 -0.10 -11.92
CA PHE A 167 -5.21 0.87 -13.00
C PHE A 167 -5.60 0.18 -14.32
N GLY A 168 -4.93 -0.91 -14.67
CA GLY A 168 -5.27 -1.71 -15.85
C GLY A 168 -6.66 -2.35 -15.74
N VAL A 169 -6.98 -2.96 -14.60
CA VAL A 169 -8.29 -3.58 -14.37
C VAL A 169 -9.41 -2.55 -14.37
N TYR A 170 -9.19 -1.38 -13.76
CA TYR A 170 -10.16 -0.29 -13.78
C TYR A 170 -10.43 0.19 -15.21
N THR A 171 -9.37 0.30 -16.03
CA THR A 171 -9.49 0.69 -17.44
C THR A 171 -10.38 -0.29 -18.21
N ASP A 172 -10.16 -1.60 -18.02
CA ASP A 172 -10.94 -2.66 -18.68
C ASP A 172 -12.43 -2.59 -18.32
N VAL A 173 -12.76 -2.31 -17.05
CA VAL A 173 -14.15 -2.13 -16.61
C VAL A 173 -14.73 -0.79 -17.09
N GLY A 174 -13.91 0.27 -17.06
CA GLY A 174 -14.32 1.64 -17.40
C GLY A 174 -14.62 1.82 -18.88
N GLN A 175 -13.93 1.09 -19.76
CA GLN A 175 -14.15 1.10 -21.22
C GLN A 175 -15.61 0.81 -21.62
N HIS A 176 -16.34 0.06 -20.80
CA HIS A 176 -17.76 -0.25 -21.04
C HIS A 176 -18.72 0.85 -20.56
N LYS A 177 -18.24 1.86 -19.84
CA LYS A 177 -19.08 2.84 -19.12
C LYS A 177 -18.84 4.29 -19.53
N GLN A 178 -17.66 4.61 -20.04
CA GLN A 178 -17.27 5.99 -20.32
C GLN A 178 -16.23 6.10 -21.44
N ASN A 179 -16.07 7.31 -21.96
CA ASN A 179 -15.09 7.57 -23.01
C ASN A 179 -13.65 7.49 -22.46
N PRO A 180 -12.64 7.27 -23.32
CA PRO A 180 -11.25 7.11 -22.90
C PRO A 180 -10.67 8.28 -22.10
N ASP A 181 -11.00 9.52 -22.46
CA ASP A 181 -10.51 10.70 -21.74
C ASP A 181 -11.07 10.78 -20.32
N GLY A 182 -12.34 10.44 -20.13
CA GLY A 182 -12.98 10.36 -18.81
C GLY A 182 -12.31 9.34 -17.91
N ILE A 183 -12.02 8.14 -18.44
CA ILE A 183 -11.27 7.10 -17.69
C ILE A 183 -9.92 7.61 -17.24
N VAL A 184 -9.19 8.28 -18.14
CA VAL A 184 -7.88 8.85 -17.82
C VAL A 184 -8.00 9.89 -16.71
N GLN A 185 -8.94 10.84 -16.82
CA GLN A 185 -9.12 11.87 -15.80
C GLN A 185 -9.50 11.30 -14.43
N ASP A 186 -10.41 10.33 -14.39
CA ASP A 186 -10.82 9.67 -13.15
C ASP A 186 -9.63 8.97 -12.47
N LEU A 187 -8.83 8.24 -13.24
CA LEU A 187 -7.67 7.52 -12.71
C LEU A 187 -6.56 8.46 -12.25
N ILE A 188 -6.34 9.58 -12.94
CA ILE A 188 -5.40 10.62 -12.52
C ILE A 188 -5.88 11.30 -11.24
N HIS A 189 -7.16 11.63 -11.15
CA HIS A 189 -7.75 12.19 -9.94
C HIS A 189 -7.61 11.23 -8.76
N PHE A 190 -8.00 9.96 -8.94
CA PHE A 190 -7.86 8.93 -7.92
C PHE A 190 -6.40 8.72 -7.49
N ALA A 191 -5.46 8.71 -8.45
CA ALA A 191 -4.04 8.59 -8.15
C ALA A 191 -3.54 9.77 -7.30
N LEU A 192 -4.00 11.00 -7.58
CA LEU A 192 -3.68 12.17 -6.77
C LEU A 192 -4.26 12.06 -5.36
N GLU A 193 -5.52 11.64 -5.21
CA GLU A 193 -6.15 11.43 -3.90
C GLU A 193 -5.34 10.43 -3.05
N LYS A 194 -4.83 9.37 -3.68
CA LYS A 194 -3.97 8.38 -3.03
C LYS A 194 -2.59 8.93 -2.66
N LEU A 195 -1.98 9.78 -3.48
CA LEU A 195 -0.71 10.43 -3.13
C LEU A 195 -0.88 11.46 -2.02
N LEU A 196 -2.01 12.17 -1.97
CA LEU A 196 -2.27 13.20 -0.97
C LEU A 196 -2.94 12.66 0.31
N CYS A 197 -3.42 11.41 0.28
CA CYS A 197 -4.29 10.86 1.32
C CYS A 197 -5.51 11.76 1.62
N SER A 198 -6.06 12.40 0.58
CA SER A 198 -7.10 13.42 0.73
C SER A 198 -8.03 13.40 -0.48
N THR A 199 -9.32 13.60 -0.23
CA THR A 199 -10.33 13.84 -1.27
C THR A 199 -10.52 15.33 -1.55
N GLU A 200 -9.76 16.21 -0.88
CA GLU A 200 -9.83 17.64 -1.13
C GLU A 200 -9.16 17.95 -2.48
N PRO A 201 -9.89 18.61 -3.41
CA PRO A 201 -9.44 18.76 -4.79
C PRO A 201 -8.23 19.68 -4.96
N SER A 202 -7.94 20.55 -3.98
CA SER A 202 -6.81 21.46 -4.05
C SER A 202 -6.33 21.89 -2.67
N ILE A 203 -5.21 21.29 -2.25
CA ILE A 203 -4.47 21.73 -1.06
C ILE A 203 -3.58 22.93 -1.45
N ALA A 204 -3.57 23.98 -0.62
CA ALA A 204 -2.66 25.11 -0.79
C ALA A 204 -1.20 24.67 -0.55
N ALA A 205 -0.23 25.22 -1.28
CA ALA A 205 1.17 24.82 -1.16
C ALA A 205 1.70 24.87 0.29
N SER A 206 1.33 25.92 1.05
CA SER A 206 1.73 26.07 2.46
C SER A 206 1.12 25.03 3.41
N SER A 207 0.06 24.34 2.97
CA SER A 207 -0.65 23.32 3.76
C SER A 207 -0.21 21.89 3.42
N LEU A 208 0.67 21.71 2.43
CA LEU A 208 1.23 20.40 2.11
C LEU A 208 2.10 19.91 3.27
N THR A 209 1.74 18.72 3.78
CA THR A 209 2.52 18.02 4.79
C THR A 209 3.82 17.47 4.18
N ASP A 210 4.82 17.22 5.02
CA ASP A 210 6.09 16.67 4.57
C ASP A 210 5.92 15.31 3.85
N PRO A 211 5.09 14.35 4.34
CA PRO A 211 4.80 13.11 3.62
C PRO A 211 4.14 13.33 2.26
N GLN A 212 3.19 14.25 2.14
CA GLN A 212 2.55 14.58 0.85
C GLN A 212 3.56 15.14 -0.15
N ALA A 213 4.41 16.07 0.30
CA ALA A 213 5.47 16.64 -0.53
C ALA A 213 6.44 15.57 -1.03
N ILE A 214 6.86 14.66 -0.15
CA ILE A 214 7.72 13.54 -0.52
C ILE A 214 7.02 12.56 -1.46
N ALA A 215 5.73 12.28 -1.27
CA ALA A 215 4.94 11.40 -2.14
C ALA A 215 4.81 11.94 -3.57
N LEU A 216 4.53 13.25 -3.70
CA LEU A 216 4.46 13.95 -4.99
C LEU A 216 5.79 13.87 -5.76
N LEU A 217 6.92 13.96 -5.06
CA LEU A 217 8.24 13.78 -5.67
C LEU A 217 8.59 12.29 -5.91
N GLY A 218 8.09 11.40 -5.06
CA GLY A 218 8.46 10.00 -5.02
C GLY A 218 8.30 9.29 -6.35
N SER A 219 7.16 9.49 -7.01
CA SER A 219 6.86 8.88 -8.30
C SER A 219 7.70 9.39 -9.48
N THR A 220 8.42 10.50 -9.32
CA THR A 220 9.24 11.10 -10.39
C THR A 220 10.74 10.95 -10.12
N ILE A 221 11.16 11.13 -8.87
CA ILE A 221 12.58 11.18 -8.50
C ILE A 221 12.99 10.17 -7.43
N GLN A 222 12.04 9.48 -6.81
CA GLN A 222 12.27 8.40 -5.82
C GLN A 222 13.37 8.72 -4.79
N PRO A 223 13.15 9.69 -3.88
CA PRO A 223 14.14 10.00 -2.86
C PRO A 223 14.33 8.80 -1.93
N GLN A 224 15.58 8.39 -1.74
CA GLN A 224 15.92 7.29 -0.86
C GLN A 224 15.90 7.75 0.61
N LEU A 225 14.95 7.23 1.39
CA LEU A 225 14.67 7.68 2.76
C LEU A 225 15.26 6.75 3.84
N TYR A 226 16.50 6.31 3.64
CA TYR A 226 17.18 5.38 4.54
C TYR A 226 17.32 6.01 5.93
N GLY A 227 16.59 5.46 6.91
CA GLY A 227 16.62 5.92 8.31
C GLY A 227 15.42 6.76 8.75
N ALA A 228 14.49 7.09 7.84
CA ALA A 228 13.24 7.77 8.20
C ALA A 228 12.09 6.76 8.37
N SER A 229 12.24 5.76 9.24
CA SER A 229 11.26 4.65 9.35
C SER A 229 9.82 5.10 9.62
N HIS A 230 9.63 6.17 10.41
CA HIS A 230 8.30 6.72 10.66
C HIS A 230 7.69 7.32 9.38
N LEU A 231 8.49 8.08 8.63
CA LEU A 231 8.06 8.66 7.34
C LEU A 231 7.77 7.55 6.33
N ASN A 232 8.64 6.54 6.20
CA ASN A 232 8.40 5.38 5.34
C ASN A 232 7.09 4.66 5.70
N ALA A 233 6.83 4.44 6.99
CA ALA A 233 5.59 3.80 7.44
C ALA A 233 4.34 4.62 7.05
N GLU A 234 4.42 5.95 7.13
CA GLU A 234 3.35 6.87 6.73
C GLU A 234 3.16 6.92 5.21
N LEU A 235 4.26 6.97 4.45
CA LEU A 235 4.20 6.92 2.99
C LEU A 235 3.56 5.62 2.48
N ILE A 236 3.87 4.48 3.12
CA ILE A 236 3.24 3.18 2.80
C ILE A 236 1.75 3.18 3.14
N SER A 237 1.39 3.60 4.36
CA SER A 237 0.01 3.48 4.83
C SER A 237 -0.96 4.46 4.19
N SER A 238 -0.45 5.61 3.73
CA SER A 238 -1.29 6.77 3.42
C SER A 238 -0.99 7.40 2.07
N HIS A 239 0.20 7.20 1.49
CA HIS A 239 0.63 7.93 0.30
C HIS A 239 1.05 7.02 -0.87
N ALA A 240 0.60 5.76 -0.90
CA ALA A 240 0.81 4.80 -1.98
C ALA A 240 2.27 4.39 -2.26
N ALA A 241 3.19 4.63 -1.32
CA ALA A 241 4.52 4.04 -1.40
C ALA A 241 4.45 2.51 -1.26
N GLN A 242 5.30 1.80 -1.98
CA GLN A 242 5.44 0.35 -1.85
C GLN A 242 6.38 0.02 -0.71
N CYS A 243 6.00 -0.95 0.12
CA CYS A 243 6.88 -1.46 1.16
C CYS A 243 7.89 -2.42 0.54
N MET A 244 9.17 -2.04 0.53
CA MET A 244 10.24 -2.82 -0.09
C MET A 244 10.94 -3.74 0.89
N TYR A 245 11.00 -3.34 2.16
CA TYR A 245 11.67 -4.11 3.18
C TYR A 245 11.18 -3.74 4.58
N ILE A 246 11.10 -4.75 5.42
CA ILE A 246 10.89 -4.62 6.86
C ILE A 246 11.97 -5.46 7.53
N ASP A 247 12.78 -4.83 8.36
CA ASP A 247 13.83 -5.57 9.04
C ASP A 247 13.27 -6.52 10.12
N PRO A 248 14.02 -7.57 10.51
CA PRO A 248 13.56 -8.51 11.53
C PRO A 248 13.19 -7.88 12.89
N SER A 249 13.82 -6.76 13.26
CA SER A 249 13.50 -6.03 14.50
C SER A 249 12.26 -5.14 14.37
N ARG A 250 11.81 -4.88 13.13
CA ARG A 250 10.68 -4.02 12.71
C ARG A 250 10.89 -2.53 13.04
N GLN A 251 12.15 -2.13 13.22
CA GLN A 251 12.54 -0.74 13.47
C GLN A 251 12.84 0.01 12.18
N ILE A 252 13.22 -0.72 11.12
CA ILE A 252 13.56 -0.20 9.81
C ILE A 252 12.49 -0.66 8.84
N LEU A 253 11.85 0.32 8.21
CA LEU A 253 10.96 0.13 7.08
C LEU A 253 11.53 0.93 5.92
N ILE A 254 11.66 0.28 4.78
CA ILE A 254 12.07 0.92 3.53
C ILE A 254 10.85 0.96 2.64
N SER A 255 10.53 2.15 2.17
CA SER A 255 9.48 2.39 1.18
C SER A 255 10.08 2.98 -0.07
N GLU A 256 9.49 2.63 -1.22
CA GLU A 256 9.88 3.16 -2.51
C GLU A 256 8.63 3.51 -3.33
N TYR A 257 8.83 4.41 -4.29
CA TYR A 257 7.86 4.68 -5.34
C TYR A 257 8.42 4.10 -6.64
N PRO A 258 8.22 2.81 -6.92
CA PRO A 258 8.59 2.25 -8.21
C PRO A 258 7.87 3.03 -9.32
N SER A 259 8.48 3.07 -10.50
CA SER A 259 7.96 3.80 -11.64
C SER A 259 6.52 3.40 -11.96
N GLN A 260 5.59 4.31 -11.69
CA GLN A 260 4.15 4.13 -11.92
C GLN A 260 3.62 5.36 -12.62
N ILE A 261 3.42 5.23 -13.93
CA ILE A 261 3.16 6.37 -14.82
C ILE A 261 1.88 7.12 -14.41
N THR A 262 0.86 6.43 -13.90
CA THR A 262 -0.36 7.06 -13.39
C THR A 262 -0.09 7.99 -12.19
N PHE A 263 0.74 7.57 -11.23
CA PHE A 263 1.10 8.40 -10.09
C PHE A 263 2.00 9.57 -10.50
N SER A 264 3.00 9.32 -11.36
CA SER A 264 3.89 10.39 -11.86
C SER A 264 3.10 11.43 -12.66
N SER A 265 2.15 10.98 -13.50
CA SER A 265 1.25 11.85 -14.26
C SER A 265 0.41 12.75 -13.34
N ALA A 266 -0.24 12.14 -12.32
CA ALA A 266 -1.04 12.88 -11.35
C ALA A 266 -0.22 13.89 -10.54
N ALA A 267 0.94 13.47 -10.05
CA ALA A 267 1.85 14.34 -9.31
C ALA A 267 2.34 15.51 -10.17
N ASN A 268 2.82 15.23 -11.39
CA ASN A 268 3.32 16.27 -12.29
C ASN A 268 2.23 17.25 -12.72
N GLN A 269 1.01 16.78 -12.98
CA GLN A 269 -0.13 17.66 -13.27
C GLN A 269 -0.46 18.56 -12.08
N TYR A 270 -0.45 18.03 -10.86
CA TYR A 270 -0.70 18.81 -9.65
C TYR A 270 0.39 19.85 -9.39
N LEU A 271 1.67 19.47 -9.52
CA LEU A 271 2.82 20.35 -9.31
C LEU A 271 2.94 21.43 -10.39
N ALA A 272 2.64 21.10 -11.65
CA ALA A 272 2.71 22.07 -12.76
C ALA A 272 1.64 23.16 -12.69
N SER A 273 0.56 22.94 -11.94
CA SER A 273 -0.53 23.91 -11.83
C SER A 273 -0.24 25.09 -10.88
N ASP A 274 0.75 24.97 -9.99
CA ASP A 274 1.16 26.02 -9.06
C ASP A 274 2.63 25.82 -8.64
N GLU A 275 3.50 26.73 -9.08
CA GLU A 275 4.95 26.69 -8.79
C GLU A 275 5.25 26.66 -7.29
N ALA A 276 4.41 27.28 -6.45
CA ALA A 276 4.61 27.27 -5.01
C ALA A 276 4.58 25.85 -4.42
N ARG A 277 3.83 24.92 -5.04
CA ARG A 277 3.78 23.50 -4.63
C ARG A 277 5.10 22.80 -4.89
N LEU A 278 5.70 23.02 -6.05
CA LEU A 278 7.01 22.46 -6.39
C LEU A 278 8.09 23.02 -5.46
N ILE A 279 8.09 24.33 -5.21
CA ILE A 279 9.02 24.99 -4.27
C ILE A 279 8.90 24.34 -2.89
N ARG A 280 7.67 24.20 -2.36
CA ARG A 280 7.43 23.52 -1.07
C ARG A 280 7.99 22.09 -1.06
N CYS A 281 7.80 21.33 -2.14
CA CYS A 281 8.31 19.96 -2.23
C CYS A 281 9.85 19.92 -2.19
N ILE A 282 10.51 20.84 -2.89
CA ILE A 282 11.98 20.96 -2.88
C ILE A 282 12.50 21.36 -1.50
N GLU A 283 11.80 22.26 -0.79
CA GLU A 283 12.13 22.65 0.58
C GLU A 283 12.07 21.46 1.53
N VAL A 284 10.98 20.66 1.48
CA VAL A 284 10.82 19.45 2.30
C VAL A 284 11.91 18.43 1.99
N LEU A 285 12.21 18.19 0.71
CA LEU A 285 13.27 17.27 0.30
C LEU A 285 14.63 17.74 0.86
N THR A 286 14.94 19.02 0.72
CA THR A 286 16.18 19.63 1.22
C THR A 286 16.28 19.52 2.74
N PHE A 287 15.18 19.76 3.45
CA PHE A 287 15.13 19.64 4.91
C PHE A 287 15.32 18.20 5.37
N THR A 288 14.63 17.24 4.74
CA THR A 288 14.74 15.80 5.02
C THR A 288 16.19 15.31 4.83
N ARG A 289 16.86 15.80 3.78
CA ARG A 289 18.29 15.55 3.57
C ARG A 289 19.15 16.12 4.71
N ARG A 290 18.91 17.36 5.13
CA ARG A 290 19.68 18.00 6.23
C ARG A 290 19.55 17.23 7.55
N GLN A 291 18.46 16.50 7.74
CA GLN A 291 18.28 15.60 8.89
C GLN A 291 19.05 14.27 8.79
N GLY A 292 19.75 14.03 7.68
CA GLY A 292 20.52 12.80 7.46
C GLY A 292 19.68 11.61 7.01
N HIS A 293 18.43 11.84 6.60
CA HIS A 293 17.52 10.80 6.14
C HIS A 293 17.67 10.43 4.66
N ILE A 294 18.53 11.15 3.92
CA ILE A 294 18.84 10.90 2.51
C ILE A 294 20.37 10.86 2.38
N GLY A 295 20.91 9.80 1.80
CA GLY A 295 22.34 9.62 1.62
C GLY A 295 22.94 10.65 0.65
N SER A 296 24.21 11.00 0.85
CA SER A 296 24.93 11.89 -0.08
C SER A 296 25.21 11.26 -1.45
N GLY A 297 25.26 9.93 -1.53
CA GLY A 297 25.45 9.16 -2.77
C GLY A 297 24.19 9.06 -3.64
N ASP A 298 23.00 9.03 -3.02
CA ASP A 298 21.71 8.80 -3.69
C ASP A 298 21.29 9.96 -4.60
N ILE A 299 21.90 11.14 -4.43
CA ILE A 299 21.62 12.34 -5.22
C ILE A 299 22.26 12.27 -6.61
N GLY A 300 23.34 11.50 -6.77
CA GLY A 300 23.97 11.26 -8.07
C GLY A 300 23.20 10.25 -8.94
N GLU A 301 22.30 9.48 -8.34
CA GLU A 301 21.56 8.37 -8.96
C GLU A 301 20.08 8.69 -9.23
N LEU A 302 19.70 9.97 -9.13
CA LEU A 302 18.41 10.52 -9.58
C LEU A 302 18.29 10.43 -11.12
N LYS A 303 18.16 9.21 -11.66
CA LYS A 303 18.09 8.96 -13.10
C LYS A 303 17.01 7.93 -13.40
N ASN A 304 15.82 8.42 -13.73
CA ASN A 304 14.83 7.65 -14.48
C ASN A 304 14.15 8.60 -15.48
N ALA A 305 14.68 8.68 -16.70
CA ALA A 305 14.01 9.31 -17.83
C ALA A 305 14.12 8.37 -19.04
N PRO A 306 13.00 7.94 -19.66
CA PRO A 306 13.05 7.15 -20.87
C PRO A 306 13.50 8.00 -22.08
N GLU A 307 14.32 7.40 -22.94
CA GLU A 307 14.93 7.97 -24.15
C GLU A 307 13.92 8.20 -25.30
N THR A 308 14.18 9.17 -26.21
CA THR A 308 13.40 9.39 -27.46
C THR A 308 14.20 9.84 -28.68
N VAL A 309 13.53 9.72 -29.84
CA VAL A 309 13.61 10.55 -31.07
C VAL A 309 12.16 11.04 -31.39
N GLU A 310 11.99 12.22 -32.02
CA GLU A 310 10.69 12.92 -32.27
C GLU A 310 9.64 12.11 -33.06
N LEU A 311 8.36 12.16 -32.63
CA LEU A 311 7.27 11.38 -33.22
C LEU A 311 5.90 12.10 -33.28
N PRO A 312 5.00 11.64 -34.18
CA PRO A 312 3.72 12.27 -34.47
C PRO A 312 2.74 12.24 -33.28
N LYS A 313 1.84 13.23 -33.25
CA LYS A 313 0.71 13.27 -32.31
C LYS A 313 -0.10 11.97 -32.42
N PRO A 314 -0.36 11.26 -31.30
CA PRO A 314 -1.22 10.09 -31.34
C PRO A 314 -2.67 10.49 -31.66
N GLU A 315 -3.39 9.62 -32.39
CA GLU A 315 -4.81 9.78 -32.73
C GLU A 315 -5.76 9.44 -31.55
N THR A 316 -5.21 9.07 -30.39
CA THR A 316 -5.92 8.54 -29.21
C THR A 316 -5.61 9.34 -27.94
N SER A 317 -6.45 9.19 -26.90
CA SER A 317 -6.26 9.80 -25.57
C SER A 317 -4.83 9.66 -25.03
N ILE A 318 -4.31 10.78 -24.53
CA ILE A 318 -2.93 10.91 -24.03
C ILE A 318 -2.97 11.10 -22.53
N LEU A 319 -2.08 10.42 -21.82
CA LEU A 319 -1.92 10.63 -20.39
C LEU A 319 -1.23 11.99 -20.13
N PRO A 320 -1.76 12.88 -19.27
CA PRO A 320 -1.11 14.14 -18.92
C PRO A 320 0.32 13.88 -18.42
N PHE A 321 1.33 14.60 -18.90
CA PHE A 321 2.73 14.39 -18.46
C PHE A 321 3.26 12.94 -18.63
N GLY A 322 2.56 12.08 -19.37
CA GLY A 322 2.97 10.72 -19.72
C GLY A 322 3.70 10.64 -21.07
N TYR A 323 4.29 11.76 -21.50
CA TYR A 323 5.04 11.85 -22.75
C TYR A 323 6.52 11.58 -22.52
N SER A 324 7.15 10.95 -23.51
CA SER A 324 8.59 10.71 -23.50
C SER A 324 9.34 12.01 -23.87
N VAL A 325 10.53 12.22 -23.30
CA VAL A 325 11.35 13.44 -23.50
C VAL A 325 12.65 13.06 -24.23
N ARG A 326 13.22 13.97 -25.04
CA ARG A 326 14.53 13.73 -25.67
C ARG A 326 15.60 13.62 -24.63
N LEU A 327 16.46 12.61 -24.75
CA LEU A 327 17.59 12.45 -23.84
C LEU A 327 18.48 13.72 -23.88
N SER A 328 18.66 14.32 -25.06
CA SER A 328 19.35 15.60 -25.20
C SER A 328 18.69 16.72 -24.40
N ASP A 329 17.37 16.85 -24.48
CA ASP A 329 16.61 17.92 -23.81
C ASP A 329 16.58 17.68 -22.31
N PHE A 330 16.45 16.42 -21.89
CA PHE A 330 16.54 15.99 -20.50
C PHE A 330 17.93 16.28 -19.93
N LEU A 331 19.00 15.87 -20.62
CA LEU A 331 20.38 16.09 -20.16
C LEU A 331 20.75 17.57 -20.19
N GLN A 332 20.32 18.33 -21.18
CA GLN A 332 20.47 19.78 -21.20
C GLN A 332 19.75 20.43 -20.02
N THR A 333 18.51 20.00 -19.74
CA THR A 333 17.75 20.51 -18.60
C THR A 333 18.40 20.13 -17.27
N LEU A 334 18.89 18.89 -17.15
CA LEU A 334 19.48 18.35 -15.92
C LEU A 334 20.87 18.93 -15.63
N THR A 335 21.67 19.12 -16.67
CA THR A 335 23.09 19.51 -16.53
C THR A 335 23.36 20.97 -16.85
N GLY A 336 22.43 21.66 -17.52
CA GLY A 336 22.64 22.98 -18.10
C GLY A 336 23.60 23.00 -19.29
N LEU A 337 24.16 21.85 -19.68
CA LEU A 337 25.12 21.75 -20.78
C LEU A 337 24.40 21.65 -22.10
N ASN A 338 24.87 22.39 -23.10
CA ASN A 338 24.36 22.24 -24.45
C ASN A 338 24.68 20.81 -24.94
N PRO A 339 23.73 20.06 -25.54
CA PRO A 339 23.98 18.70 -26.02
C PRO A 339 25.21 18.59 -26.94
N LYS A 340 25.55 19.67 -27.66
CA LYS A 340 26.73 19.75 -28.53
C LYS A 340 28.07 19.87 -27.78
N GLU A 341 28.05 20.30 -26.53
CA GLU A 341 29.24 20.48 -25.67
C GLU A 341 29.50 19.24 -24.80
N ALA A 342 28.49 18.37 -24.64
CA ALA A 342 28.53 17.25 -23.71
C ALA A 342 29.11 15.95 -24.30
N ASN A 343 29.50 15.90 -25.58
CA ASN A 343 30.00 14.69 -26.28
C ASN A 343 29.15 13.43 -25.98
N LEU A 344 27.83 13.58 -26.09
CA LEU A 344 26.84 12.50 -25.96
C LEU A 344 26.36 12.02 -27.32
#